data_AF-A0A7S2SVE5-F1
#
_entry.id   AF-A0A7S2SVE5-F1
#
_cell.length_a   1.000
_cell.length_b   1.000
_cell.length_c   1.000
_cell.angle_alpha   90.00
_cell.angle_beta   90.00
_cell.angle_gamma   90.00
#
_symmetry.space_group_name_H-M   'P 1'
#
loop_
_entity.id
_entity.type
_entity.pdbx_description
1 polymer ?
#
loop_
_entity_poly.entity_id
_entity_poly.type
_entity_poly.pdbx_seq_one_letter_code
_entity_poly.pdbx_strand_id
1 'polypeptide(L)'
;MLALVVTWGVPVSRRHVDLFASALTMSADDEHRLEYYDVYREYLDEFEKKIHTFIERTGHSVDEFQTACQKVLEEEGEFSPKRFFVEALLATTEYPIFLSLMKGEARKYVSSGK
;
A
#
# COMPACT_ATOMS: atom_id res chain seq x y z
N MET A 1 11.44 -3.60 1.08
CA MET A 1 10.30 -2.70 1.33
C MET A 1 8.95 -3.35 0.98
N LEU A 2 8.84 -4.09 -0.13
CA LEU A 2 7.70 -5.00 -0.39
C LEU A 2 7.38 -5.97 0.76
N ALA A 3 8.40 -6.36 1.53
CA ALA A 3 8.23 -7.18 2.72
C ALA A 3 7.38 -6.52 3.82
N LEU A 4 7.33 -5.18 3.93
CA LEU A 4 6.51 -4.49 4.94
C LEU A 4 5.03 -4.52 4.57
N VAL A 5 4.63 -4.28 3.31
CA VAL A 5 3.20 -4.36 2.96
C VAL A 5 2.66 -5.79 3.04
N VAL A 6 3.50 -6.79 2.71
CA VAL A 6 3.13 -8.22 2.80
C VAL A 6 3.12 -8.75 4.24
N THR A 7 3.92 -8.20 5.15
CA THR A 7 3.92 -8.62 6.57
C THR A 7 2.84 -7.97 7.42
N TRP A 8 2.20 -6.89 6.95
CA TRP A 8 1.22 -6.14 7.74
C TRP A 8 -0.22 -6.63 7.60
N GLY A 9 -0.43 -7.87 7.12
CA GLY A 9 -1.66 -8.63 7.35
C GLY A 9 -2.94 -7.88 7.01
N VAL A 10 -2.98 -7.09 5.93
CA VAL A 10 -4.28 -6.79 5.30
C VAL A 10 -4.65 -8.11 4.65
N PRO A 11 -5.68 -8.83 5.13
CA PRO A 11 -6.03 -10.12 4.57
C PRO A 11 -6.46 -9.90 3.12
N VAL A 12 -5.55 -10.19 2.18
CA VAL A 12 -5.90 -10.40 0.78
C VAL A 12 -6.74 -11.67 0.79
N SER A 13 -8.06 -11.49 0.96
CA SER A 13 -9.01 -12.59 0.94
C SER A 13 -8.84 -13.35 -0.38
N ARG A 14 -9.14 -14.65 -0.38
CA ARG A 14 -9.07 -15.48 -1.60
C ARG A 14 -9.87 -14.86 -2.77
N ARG A 15 -10.97 -14.17 -2.44
CA ARG A 15 -11.81 -13.40 -3.37
C ARG A 15 -11.05 -12.24 -4.05
N HIS A 16 -10.13 -11.58 -3.36
CA HIS A 16 -9.27 -10.55 -3.95
C HIS A 16 -8.29 -11.18 -4.95
N VAL A 17 -7.71 -12.33 -4.62
CA VAL A 17 -6.77 -13.01 -5.53
C VAL A 17 -7.43 -13.37 -6.87
N ASP A 18 -8.64 -13.93 -6.85
CA ASP A 18 -9.37 -14.29 -8.07
C ASP A 18 -9.75 -13.05 -8.90
N LEU A 19 -10.11 -11.95 -8.23
CA LEU A 19 -10.43 -10.67 -8.89
C LEU A 19 -9.18 -10.06 -9.58
N PHE A 20 -8.00 -10.15 -8.96
CA PHE A 20 -6.76 -9.62 -9.52
C PHE A 20 -6.03 -10.60 -10.44
N ALA A 21 -6.43 -11.88 -10.48
CA ALA A 21 -5.93 -12.84 -11.47
C ALA A 21 -6.27 -12.39 -12.90
N SER A 22 -7.48 -11.85 -13.13
CA SER A 22 -7.84 -11.25 -14.43
C SER A 22 -7.05 -9.98 -14.73
N ALA A 23 -6.52 -9.30 -13.71
CA ALA A 23 -5.70 -8.10 -13.89
C ALA A 23 -4.26 -8.43 -14.35
N LEU A 24 -3.82 -9.70 -14.28
CA LEU A 24 -2.48 -10.12 -14.71
C LEU A 24 -2.28 -10.01 -16.22
N THR A 25 -3.34 -10.13 -17.00
CA THR A 25 -3.29 -10.03 -18.48
C THR A 25 -3.55 -8.61 -18.98
N MET A 26 -3.84 -7.67 -18.08
CA MET A 26 -4.15 -6.29 -18.45
C MET A 26 -2.88 -5.49 -18.76
N SER A 27 -2.93 -4.72 -19.83
CA SER A 27 -1.94 -3.69 -20.19
C SER A 27 -2.02 -2.49 -19.24
N ALA A 28 -1.05 -1.57 -19.35
CA ALA A 28 -1.04 -0.34 -18.55
C ALA A 28 -2.14 0.66 -18.94
N ASP A 29 -2.63 0.56 -20.18
CA ASP A 29 -3.63 1.48 -20.74
C ASP A 29 -5.07 0.90 -20.69
N ASP A 30 -5.22 -0.31 -20.15
CA ASP A 30 -6.53 -0.97 -20.07
C ASP A 30 -7.40 -0.31 -19.00
N GLU A 31 -8.68 -0.12 -19.32
CA GLU A 31 -9.66 0.40 -18.38
C GLU A 31 -9.80 -0.53 -17.16
N HIS A 32 -9.59 0.04 -15.98
CA HIS A 32 -9.65 -0.69 -14.73
C HIS A 32 -11.09 -0.92 -14.26
N ARG A 33 -11.36 -2.13 -13.80
CA ARG A 33 -12.65 -2.49 -13.19
C ARG A 33 -12.92 -1.65 -11.94
N LEU A 34 -14.15 -1.18 -11.77
CA LEU A 34 -14.57 -0.43 -10.58
C LEU A 34 -14.32 -1.22 -9.29
N GLU A 35 -14.47 -2.54 -9.36
CA GLU A 35 -14.25 -3.43 -8.22
C GLU A 35 -12.78 -3.41 -7.74
N TYR A 36 -11.81 -3.04 -8.57
CA TYR A 36 -10.42 -2.87 -8.13
C TYR A 36 -10.29 -1.64 -7.22
N TYR A 37 -11.04 -0.58 -7.52
CA TYR A 37 -11.05 0.63 -6.71
C TYR A 37 -11.78 0.41 -5.38
N ASP A 38 -12.83 -0.41 -5.36
CA ASP A 38 -13.51 -0.79 -4.12
C ASP A 38 -12.56 -1.53 -3.16
N VAL A 39 -11.81 -2.51 -3.66
CA VAL A 39 -10.80 -3.23 -2.85
C VAL A 39 -9.66 -2.30 -2.42
N TYR A 40 -9.27 -1.35 -3.27
CA TYR A 40 -8.28 -0.33 -2.91
C TYR A 40 -8.76 0.54 -1.74
N ARG A 41 -10.04 0.94 -1.72
CA ARG A 41 -10.61 1.70 -0.60
C ARG A 41 -10.63 0.90 0.70
N GLU A 42 -10.96 -0.39 0.64
CA GLU A 42 -10.88 -1.28 1.81
C GLU A 42 -9.44 -1.42 2.32
N TYR A 43 -8.48 -1.55 1.39
CA TYR A 43 -7.06 -1.57 1.72
C TYR A 43 -6.60 -0.28 2.42
N LEU A 44 -6.99 0.89 1.90
CA LEU A 44 -6.63 2.19 2.49
C LEU A 44 -7.16 2.34 3.90
N ASP A 45 -8.44 2.01 4.12
CA ASP A 45 -9.05 2.09 5.45
C ASP A 45 -8.32 1.19 6.47
N GLU A 46 -7.97 -0.04 6.09
CA GLU A 46 -7.18 -0.93 6.94
C GLU A 46 -5.74 -0.46 7.17
N PHE A 47 -5.11 0.13 6.15
CA PHE A 47 -3.78 0.71 6.25
C PHE A 47 -3.76 1.90 7.21
N GLU A 48 -4.70 2.84 7.05
CA GLU A 48 -4.83 4.04 7.89
C GLU A 48 -5.10 3.65 9.34
N LYS A 49 -6.02 2.71 9.60
CA LYS A 49 -6.27 2.19 10.96
C LYS A 49 -5.02 1.63 11.62
N LYS A 50 -4.19 0.89 10.87
CA LYS A 50 -2.95 0.29 11.41
C LYS A 50 -1.91 1.34 11.72
N ILE A 51 -1.73 2.33 10.84
CA ILE A 51 -0.83 3.45 11.10
C ILE A 51 -1.29 4.27 12.30
N HIS A 52 -2.58 4.60 12.37
CA HIS A 52 -3.18 5.30 13.50
C HIS A 52 -2.92 4.57 14.82
N THR A 53 -3.26 3.28 14.86
CA THR A 53 -3.02 2.43 16.04
C THR A 53 -1.54 2.36 16.41
N PHE A 54 -0.65 2.30 15.41
CA PHE A 54 0.79 2.29 15.66
C PHE A 54 1.28 3.60 16.28
N ILE A 55 0.85 4.75 15.75
CA ILE A 55 1.21 6.09 16.25
C ILE A 55 0.70 6.30 17.68
N GLU A 56 -0.55 5.96 17.95
CA GLU A 56 -1.11 6.11 19.30
C GLU A 56 -0.39 5.22 20.31
N ARG A 57 -0.02 3.99 19.91
CA ARG A 57 0.72 3.06 20.78
C ARG A 57 2.12 3.55 21.11
N THR A 58 2.72 4.41 20.29
CA THR A 58 4.02 5.04 20.58
C THR A 58 3.89 6.30 21.43
N GLY A 59 2.66 6.68 21.83
CA GLY A 59 2.39 7.85 22.67
C GLY A 59 2.36 9.16 21.89
N HIS A 60 2.26 9.09 20.56
CA HIS A 60 2.15 10.25 19.67
C HIS A 60 0.74 10.39 19.12
N SER A 61 0.42 11.59 18.64
CA SER A 61 -0.81 11.84 17.88
C SER A 61 -0.55 11.76 16.37
N VAL A 62 -1.63 11.54 15.61
CA VAL A 62 -1.59 11.58 14.14
C VAL A 62 -1.12 12.95 13.64
N ASP A 63 -1.54 14.04 14.29
CA ASP A 63 -1.15 15.41 13.92
C ASP A 63 0.35 15.65 14.10
N GLU A 64 0.93 15.16 15.20
CA GLU A 64 2.39 15.19 15.42
C GLU A 64 3.15 14.39 14.37
N PHE A 65 2.63 13.21 14.02
CA PHE A 65 3.23 12.37 12.98
C PHE A 65 3.16 13.06 11.60
N GLN A 66 2.02 13.63 11.24
CA GLN A 66 1.85 14.36 9.97
C GLN A 66 2.79 15.57 9.91
N THR A 67 2.87 16.35 10.98
CA THR A 67 3.78 17.49 11.10
C THR A 67 5.24 17.05 10.93
N ALA A 68 5.63 15.94 11.55
CA ALA A 68 6.98 15.39 11.42
C ALA A 68 7.28 14.90 9.99
N CYS A 69 6.33 14.24 9.32
CA CYS A 69 6.45 13.83 7.92
C CYS A 69 6.61 15.05 7.00
N GLN A 70 5.78 16.09 7.18
CA GLN A 70 5.85 17.31 6.38
C GLN A 70 7.22 17.98 6.53
N LYS A 71 7.71 18.10 7.77
CA LYS A 71 9.03 18.67 8.05
C LYS A 71 10.15 17.88 7.37
N VAL A 72 10.08 16.55 7.39
CA VAL A 72 11.04 15.68 6.67
C VAL A 72 10.98 15.95 5.16
N LEU A 73 9.80 16.12 4.57
CA LEU A 73 9.66 16.40 3.14
C LEU A 73 10.11 17.82 2.74
N GLU A 74 10.13 18.76 3.66
CA GLU A 74 10.56 20.15 3.40
C GLU A 74 12.07 20.35 3.64
N GLU A 75 12.61 19.76 4.70
CA GLU A 75 13.96 20.07 5.19
C GLU A 75 15.01 19.04 4.77
N GLU A 76 14.63 17.78 4.59
CA GLU A 76 15.57 16.73 4.24
C GLU A 76 15.83 16.71 2.72
N GLY A 77 17.10 16.57 2.34
CA GLY A 77 17.52 16.53 0.94
C GLY A 77 16.98 15.30 0.20
N GLU A 78 16.96 15.38 -1.13
CA GLU A 78 16.42 14.35 -2.04
C GLU A 78 16.96 12.93 -1.75
N PHE A 79 18.23 12.82 -1.38
CA PHE A 79 18.87 11.53 -1.07
C PHE A 79 18.83 11.13 0.41
N SER A 80 18.04 11.84 1.25
CA SER A 80 17.91 11.51 2.67
C SER A 80 17.13 10.20 2.86
N PRO A 81 17.64 9.25 3.65
CA PRO A 81 16.92 8.02 3.98
C PRO A 81 15.56 8.28 4.66
N LYS A 82 15.45 9.36 5.44
CA LYS A 82 14.19 9.73 6.11
C LYS A 82 13.16 10.22 5.10
N ARG A 83 13.58 11.09 4.18
CA ARG A 83 12.74 11.59 3.09
C ARG A 83 12.21 10.44 2.25
N PHE A 84 13.12 9.58 1.79
CA PHE A 84 12.78 8.39 1.03
C PHE A 84 11.80 7.48 1.78
N PHE A 85 11.95 7.31 3.10
CA PHE A 85 11.01 6.53 3.89
C PHE A 85 9.60 7.12 3.88
N VAL A 86 9.46 8.44 4.07
CA VAL A 86 8.15 9.12 4.04
C VAL A 86 7.53 9.07 2.65
N GLU A 87 8.30 9.33 1.60
CA GLU A 87 7.84 9.24 0.21
C GLU A 87 7.40 7.81 -0.14
N ALA A 88 8.15 6.80 0.28
CA ALA A 88 7.77 5.42 0.08
C ALA A 88 6.50 5.05 0.85
N LEU A 89 6.31 5.56 2.07
CA LEU A 89 5.09 5.35 2.85
C LEU A 89 3.88 5.95 2.13
N LEU A 90 3.97 7.18 1.63
CA LEU A 90 2.92 7.84 0.86
C LEU A 90 2.64 7.11 -0.46
N ALA A 91 3.68 6.65 -1.16
CA ALA A 91 3.50 5.89 -2.40
C ALA A 91 2.68 4.60 -2.18
N THR A 92 2.76 3.97 -1.00
CA THR A 92 1.95 2.76 -0.71
C THR A 92 0.45 3.04 -0.56
N THR A 93 0.05 4.31 -0.45
CA THR A 93 -1.36 4.72 -0.47
C THR A 93 -1.82 5.11 -1.86
N GLU A 94 -0.99 5.03 -2.90
CA GLU A 94 -1.41 5.36 -4.26
C GLU A 94 -1.99 4.13 -4.99
N TYR A 95 -3.09 4.35 -5.72
CA TYR A 95 -3.77 3.29 -6.46
C TYR A 95 -2.87 2.51 -7.44
N PRO A 96 -1.98 3.13 -8.25
CA PRO A 96 -1.09 2.38 -9.14
C PRO A 96 -0.12 1.45 -8.40
N ILE A 97 0.38 1.88 -7.24
CA ILE A 97 1.27 1.06 -6.41
C ILE A 97 0.51 -0.09 -5.78
N PHE A 98 -0.70 0.17 -5.24
CA PHE A 98 -1.61 -0.86 -4.77
C PHE A 98 -1.91 -1.91 -5.85
N LEU A 99 -2.26 -1.47 -7.07
CA LEU A 99 -2.56 -2.38 -8.18
C LEU A 99 -1.35 -3.26 -8.53
N SER A 100 -0.15 -2.67 -8.55
CA SER A 100 1.10 -3.41 -8.78
C SER A 100 1.36 -4.47 -7.70
N LEU A 101 1.13 -4.13 -6.43
CA LEU A 101 1.23 -5.06 -5.30
C LEU A 101 0.27 -6.23 -5.45
N MET A 102 -0.99 -5.96 -5.77
CA MET A 102 -2.03 -6.98 -5.92
C MET A 102 -1.76 -7.89 -7.12
N LYS A 103 -1.29 -7.35 -8.26
CA LYS A 103 -0.80 -8.18 -9.38
C LYS A 103 0.39 -9.06 -8.97
N GLY A 104 1.29 -8.55 -8.14
CA GLY A 104 2.40 -9.32 -7.58
C GLY A 104 1.95 -10.51 -6.73
N GLU A 105 1.00 -10.29 -5.81
CA GLU A 105 0.45 -11.35 -4.97
C GLU A 105 -0.39 -12.36 -5.76
N ALA A 106 -1.21 -11.90 -6.71
CA ALA A 106 -1.94 -12.80 -7.61
C ALA A 106 -0.99 -13.70 -8.42
N ARG A 107 0.12 -13.15 -8.92
CA ARG A 107 1.15 -13.93 -9.63
C ARG A 107 1.78 -15.00 -8.73
N LYS A 108 2.09 -14.66 -7.47
CA LYS A 108 2.60 -15.64 -6.49
C LYS A 108 1.58 -16.75 -6.27
N TYR A 109 0.32 -16.41 -6.03
CA TYR A 109 -0.74 -17.40 -5.80
C TYR A 109 -0.93 -18.34 -7.00
N VAL A 110 -0.96 -17.80 -8.23
CA VAL A 110 -1.03 -18.60 -9.46
C VAL A 110 0.21 -19.50 -9.61
N SER A 111 1.40 -19.00 -9.30
CA SER A 111 2.65 -19.78 -9.37
C SER A 111 2.79 -20.83 -8.26
N SER A 112 2.19 -20.57 -7.10
CA SER A 112 2.06 -21.48 -5.95
C SER A 112 0.83 -22.37 -6.05
N GLY A 113 0.09 -22.29 -7.17
CA GLY A 113 -0.88 -23.29 -7.63
C GLY A 113 -0.20 -24.56 -8.19
N LYS A 114 0.90 -24.96 -7.56
CA LYS A 114 1.53 -26.27 -7.51
C LYS A 114 1.79 -26.60 -6.05
#